data_AF-A0A8S2UKX0-F1
#
_entry.id   AF-A0A8S2UKX0-F1
#
_cell.length_a   1.000
_cell.length_b   1.000
_cell.length_c   1.000
_cell.angle_alpha   90.00
_cell.angle_beta   90.00
_cell.angle_gamma   90.00
#
_symmetry.space_group_name_H-M   'P 1'
#
loop_
_entity.id
_entity.type
_entity.pdbx_description
1 polymer ?
#
loop_
_entity_poly.entity_id
_entity_poly.type
_entity_poly.pdbx_seq_one_letter_code
_entity_poly.pdbx_strand_id
1 'polypeptide(L)' 'GGQGSGDDLTQLSNPRGVFVDELNTLYVADGGNHRIMRWSKEAAHGCVIAGGNDSGGKSNQLNNPVGLSFDRH' A
#
# COMPACT_ATOMS: atom_id res chain seq x y z
N GLY A 1 -6.89 0.04 -6.98
CA GLY A 1 -7.83 0.71 -6.07
C GLY A 1 -8.92 1.36 -6.89
N GLY A 2 -10.16 0.91 -6.76
CA GLY A 2 -11.25 1.42 -7.61
C GLY A 2 -12.66 1.14 -7.10
N GLN A 3 -12.78 0.52 -5.92
CA GLN A 3 -14.05 0.10 -5.34
C GLN A 3 -14.45 0.97 -4.12
N GLY A 4 -14.05 2.24 -4.14
CA GLY A 4 -14.30 3.18 -3.04
C GLY A 4 -13.34 3.03 -1.86
N SER A 5 -13.71 3.67 -0.74
CA SER A 5 -12.94 3.65 0.51
C SER A 5 -13.19 2.36 1.28
N GLY A 6 -12.13 1.77 1.83
CA GLY A 6 -12.21 0.55 2.64
C GLY A 6 -10.86 -0.15 2.77
N ASP A 7 -10.85 -1.33 3.37
CA ASP A 7 -9.66 -2.12 3.70
C ASP A 7 -9.56 -3.44 2.90
N ASP A 8 -10.46 -3.68 1.95
CA ASP A 8 -10.31 -4.79 1.00
C ASP A 8 -9.08 -4.62 0.09
N LEU A 9 -8.67 -5.71 -0.56
CA LEU A 9 -7.55 -5.72 -1.52
C LEU A 9 -7.83 -4.94 -2.81
N THR A 10 -9.05 -4.42 -3.00
CA THR A 10 -9.44 -3.54 -4.12
C THR A 10 -9.67 -2.09 -3.70
N GLN A 11 -9.64 -1.83 -2.39
CA GLN A 11 -9.97 -0.56 -1.76
C GLN A 11 -8.75 0.05 -1.10
N LEU A 12 -8.85 1.34 -0.83
CA LEU A 12 -7.84 2.15 -0.14
C LEU A 12 -8.56 3.04 0.88
N SER A 13 -7.87 3.46 1.93
CA SER A 13 -8.36 4.39 2.94
C SER A 13 -7.33 5.47 3.17
N ASN A 14 -7.64 6.71 2.77
CA ASN A 14 -6.73 7.86 2.88
C ASN A 14 -5.30 7.57 2.37
N PRO A 15 -5.12 7.16 1.10
CA PRO A 15 -3.80 6.89 0.54
C PRO A 15 -2.96 8.19 0.49
N ARG A 16 -1.70 8.11 0.89
CA ARG A 16 -0.82 9.28 1.07
C ARG A 16 0.37 9.33 0.13
N GLY A 17 0.76 8.18 -0.42
CA GLY A 17 1.93 8.07 -1.29
C GLY A 17 1.69 7.02 -2.36
N VAL A 18 2.27 7.26 -3.53
CA VAL A 18 2.20 6.37 -4.69
C VAL A 18 3.54 6.30 -5.40
N PHE A 19 3.92 5.11 -5.83
CA PHE A 19 5.12 4.86 -6.62
C PHE A 19 4.82 3.82 -7.70
N VAL A 20 5.44 3.95 -8.87
CA VAL A 20 5.37 2.95 -9.94
C VAL A 20 6.79 2.58 -10.32
N ASP A 21 7.09 1.28 -10.34
CA ASP A 21 8.39 0.78 -10.76
C ASP A 21 8.50 0.64 -12.30
N GLU A 22 9.67 0.24 -12.78
CA GLU A 22 9.95 0.07 -14.21
C GLU A 22 9.17 -1.10 -14.84
N LEU A 23 8.62 -2.01 -14.02
CA LEU A 23 7.77 -3.12 -14.44
C LEU A 23 6.27 -2.76 -14.45
N ASN A 24 5.92 -1.49 -14.22
CA ASN A 24 4.54 -1.01 -14.05
C ASN A 24 3.82 -1.64 -12.85
N THR A 25 4.57 -2.02 -11.82
CA THR A 25 4.00 -2.36 -10.51
C THR A 25 3.68 -1.08 -9.76
N LEU A 26 2.42 -0.93 -9.36
CA LEU A 26 1.94 0.17 -8.55
C LEU A 26 2.11 -0.17 -7.06
N TYR A 27 2.65 0.77 -6.30
CA TYR A 27 2.76 0.70 -4.86
C TYR A 27 2.08 1.90 -4.22
N VAL A 28 1.33 1.66 -3.15
CA VAL A 28 0.54 2.70 -2.46
C VAL A 28 0.79 2.63 -0.96
N ALA A 29 1.13 3.77 -0.36
CA ALA A 29 1.06 3.97 1.08
C ALA A 29 -0.41 4.25 1.45
N ASP A 30 -1.09 3.19 1.88
CA ASP A 30 -2.51 3.20 2.23
C ASP A 30 -2.66 3.62 3.70
N GLY A 31 -2.50 4.93 3.91
CA GLY A 31 -2.24 5.53 5.22
C GLY A 31 -3.31 5.24 6.27
N GLY A 32 -4.58 5.33 5.90
CA GLY A 32 -5.71 5.05 6.79
C GLY A 32 -5.88 3.57 7.14
N ASN A 33 -5.31 2.67 6.34
CA ASN A 33 -5.30 1.23 6.62
C ASN A 33 -3.96 0.75 7.20
N HIS A 34 -3.04 1.65 7.51
CA HIS A 34 -1.75 1.31 8.14
C HIS A 34 -0.97 0.24 7.37
N ARG A 35 -0.97 0.31 6.03
CA ARG A 35 -0.38 -0.72 5.15
C ARG A 35 0.27 -0.14 3.90
N ILE A 36 1.19 -0.91 3.31
CA ILE A 36 1.70 -0.70 1.96
C ILE A 36 1.09 -1.76 1.05
N MET A 37 0.44 -1.31 0.00
CA MET A 37 -0.20 -2.16 -1.00
C MET A 37 0.62 -2.18 -2.29
N ARG A 38 0.61 -3.34 -2.97
CA ARG A 38 1.23 -3.55 -4.28
C ARG A 38 0.19 -4.08 -5.28
N TRP A 39 0.17 -3.55 -6.49
CA TRP A 39 -0.53 -4.11 -7.65
C TRP A 39 0.47 -4.33 -8.78
N SER A 40 0.62 -5.57 -9.22
CA SER A 40 1.30 -5.85 -10.49
C SER A 40 0.48 -5.28 -11.65
N LYS A 41 1.16 -5.05 -12.78
CA LYS A 41 0.48 -4.69 -14.02
C LYS A 41 -0.66 -5.68 -14.30
N GLU A 42 -1.85 -5.16 -14.63
CA GLU A 42 -3.07 -5.93 -14.93
C GLU A 42 -3.69 -6.72 -13.75
N ALA A 43 -3.18 -6.58 -12.52
CA ALA A 43 -3.76 -7.26 -11.37
C ALA A 43 -5.14 -6.69 -10.98
N ALA A 44 -6.14 -7.56 -10.84
CA ALA A 44 -7.49 -7.19 -10.42
C ALA A 44 -7.57 -6.77 -8.93
N HIS A 45 -6.65 -7.30 -8.10
CA HIS A 45 -6.57 -7.06 -6.67
C HIS A 45 -5.13 -6.78 -6.27
N GLY A 46 -4.96 -6.09 -5.14
CA GLY A 46 -3.65 -5.78 -4.59
C GLY A 46 -3.17 -6.86 -3.63
N CYS A 47 -1.96 -6.68 -3.13
CA CYS A 47 -1.41 -7.47 -2.03
C CYS A 47 -0.82 -6.52 -0.98
N VAL A 48 -1.03 -6.83 0.29
CA VAL A 48 -0.32 -6.18 1.39
C VAL A 48 1.13 -6.70 1.37
N ILE A 49 2.09 -5.78 1.27
CA ILE A 49 3.53 -6.13 1.31
C ILE A 49 4.21 -5.68 2.61
N ALA A 50 3.57 -4.79 3.37
CA ALA A 50 4.00 -4.38 4.71
C ALA A 50 2.81 -3.79 5.48
N GLY A 51 2.79 -3.94 6.81
CA GLY A 51 1.73 -3.42 7.68
C GLY A 51 0.42 -4.22 7.58
N GLY A 52 -0.71 -3.54 7.81
CA GLY A 52 -2.05 -4.14 7.76
C GLY A 52 -2.49 -4.92 9.01
N ASN A 53 -1.77 -4.75 10.13
CA ASN A 53 -2.06 -5.42 11.41
C ASN A 53 -2.31 -4.38 12.51
N ASP A 54 -3.18 -3.40 12.23
CA ASP A 54 -3.38 -2.18 13.01
C ASP A 54 -2.17 -1.24 13.06
N SER A 55 -2.41 -0.04 13.60
CA SER A 55 -1.36 0.94 13.87
C SER A 55 -0.44 0.49 14.99
N GLY A 56 0.88 0.61 14.81
CA GLY A 56 1.81 0.38 15.92
C GLY A 56 3.26 0.24 15.49
N GLY A 57 4.09 -0.22 16.43
CA GLY A 57 5.53 -0.41 16.26
C GLY A 57 6.00 -1.86 16.36
N LYS A 58 5.09 -2.84 16.32
CA LYS A 58 5.48 -4.25 16.18
C LYS A 58 6.06 -4.51 14.79
N SER A 59 6.79 -5.61 14.63
CA SER A 59 7.52 -5.94 13.40
C SER A 59 6.66 -6.01 12.13
N ASN A 60 5.35 -6.25 12.26
CA ASN A 60 4.39 -6.33 11.15
C ASN A 60 3.36 -5.18 11.16
N GLN A 61 3.60 -4.12 11.95
CA GLN A 61 2.73 -2.95 12.05
C GLN A 61 3.38 -1.73 11.40
N LEU A 62 2.54 -0.87 10.82
CA LEU A 62 2.93 0.47 10.38
C LEU A 62 2.01 1.48 11.05
N ASN A 63 2.43 2.73 11.12
CA ASN A 63 1.58 3.79 11.65
C ASN A 63 1.47 4.93 10.64
N ASN A 64 0.31 5.02 9.96
CA ASN A 64 -0.01 6.08 9.02
C ASN A 64 1.09 6.32 7.97
N PRO A 65 1.48 5.29 7.19
CA PRO A 65 2.54 5.45 6.19
C PRO A 65 2.19 6.59 5.22
N VAL A 66 3.16 7.46 4.96
CA VAL A 66 2.96 8.67 4.13
C VAL A 66 3.61 8.52 2.76
N GLY A 67 4.76 7.87 2.70
CA GLY A 67 5.53 7.72 1.48
C GLY A 67 6.32 6.42 1.49
N LEU A 68 6.83 6.09 0.32
CA LEU A 68 7.70 4.96 0.07
C LEU A 68 8.68 5.37 -1.03
N SER A 69 9.91 4.90 -0.91
CA SER A 69 10.95 5.09 -1.92
C SER A 69 11.66 3.77 -2.13
N PHE A 70 12.03 3.49 -3.37
CA PHE A 70 12.86 2.36 -3.70
C PHE A 70 14.29 2.85 -3.86
N ASP A 71 15.21 2.21 -3.14
CA ASP A 71 16.63 2.42 -3.37
C ASP A 71 17.04 1.70 -4.66
N ARG A 72 17.80 2.39 -5.51
CA ARG A 72 18.39 1.80 -6.71
C ARG A 72 19.88 1.66 -6.43
N HIS A 73 20.36 0.42 -6.36
CA HIS A 73 21.79 0.14 -6.34
C HIS A 73 22.46 0.50 -7.68
#